data_AF-A0A925RU17-F1
#
_entry.id   AF-A0A925RU17-F1
#
_cell.length_a   1.000
_cell.length_b   1.000
_cell.length_c   1.000
_cell.angle_alpha   90.00
_cell.angle_beta   90.00
_cell.angle_gamma   90.00
#
_symmetry.space_group_name_H-M   'P 1'
#
loop_
_entity.id
_entity.type
_entity.pdbx_description
1 polymer ?
#
loop_
_entity_poly.entity_id
_entity_poly.type
_entity_poly.pdbx_seq_one_letter_code
_entity_poly.pdbx_strand_id
1 'polypeptide(L)'
;MIPRETLIGGVLAATDRLVQQAGQGDWSSVAKTVEQRRMFLEALSASEAQPGEHDFLKALRAAVAESEAAVAVMSKPNKNSPAAQISGTNRLCTK
;
A
#
# COMPACT_ATOMS: atom_id res chain seq x y z
N MET A 1 18.87 0.24 19.62
CA MET A 1 18.49 1.25 18.61
C MET A 1 18.65 0.60 17.24
N ILE A 2 17.64 0.66 16.36
CA ILE A 2 17.74 0.07 15.01
C ILE A 2 18.67 0.97 14.17
N PRO A 3 19.67 0.41 13.45
CA PRO A 3 20.52 1.22 12.59
C PRO A 3 19.72 1.94 11.52
N ARG A 4 20.13 3.16 11.19
CA ARG A 4 19.38 4.03 10.28
C ARG A 4 19.40 3.48 8.85
N GLU A 5 20.51 2.88 8.44
CA GLU A 5 20.66 2.20 7.16
C GLU A 5 19.65 1.04 7.05
N THR A 6 19.42 0.31 8.15
CA THR A 6 18.41 -0.76 8.21
C THR A 6 16.99 -0.21 8.04
N LEU A 7 16.70 0.97 8.59
CA LEU A 7 15.40 1.63 8.43
C LEU A 7 15.18 2.10 6.99
N ILE A 8 16.18 2.74 6.38
CA ILE A 8 16.13 3.12 4.95
C ILE A 8 15.95 1.88 4.07
N GLY A 9 16.76 0.84 4.30
CA GLY A 9 16.64 -0.44 3.61
C GLY A 9 15.24 -1.06 3.77
N GLY A 10 14.66 -0.96 4.96
CA GLY A 10 13.29 -1.40 5.23
C GLY A 10 12.23 -0.65 4.41
N VAL A 11 12.32 0.69 4.33
CA VAL A 11 11.40 1.49 3.50
C VAL A 11 11.54 1.12 2.02
N LEU A 12 12.77 0.99 1.51
CA LEU A 12 13.02 0.66 0.11
C LEU A 12 12.55 -0.76 -0.23
N ALA A 13 12.86 -1.75 0.60
CA ALA A 13 12.41 -3.13 0.41
C ALA A 13 10.88 -3.25 0.45
N ALA A 14 10.21 -2.51 1.35
CA ALA A 14 8.76 -2.46 1.39
C ALA A 14 8.16 -1.77 0.15
N THR A 15 8.86 -0.79 -0.42
CA THR A 15 8.46 -0.13 -1.68
C THR A 15 8.50 -1.13 -2.84
N ASP A 16 9.60 -1.86 -2.98
CA ASP A 16 9.77 -2.87 -4.03
C ASP A 16 8.69 -3.97 -3.93
N ARG A 17 8.49 -4.49 -2.71
CA ARG A 17 7.45 -5.49 -2.44
C ARG A 17 6.05 -4.99 -2.78
N LEU A 18 5.74 -3.73 -2.45
CA LEU A 18 4.45 -3.12 -2.76
C LEU A 18 4.21 -3.11 -4.27
N VAL A 19 5.21 -2.70 -5.06
CA VAL A 19 5.12 -2.69 -6.53
C VAL A 19 4.88 -4.09 -7.08
N GLN A 20 5.60 -5.10 -6.57
CA GLN A 20 5.40 -6.50 -6.98
C GLN A 20 3.98 -7.00 -6.67
N GLN A 21 3.48 -6.74 -5.46
CA GLN A 21 2.14 -7.18 -5.03
C GLN A 21 1.03 -6.47 -5.83
N ALA A 22 1.18 -5.16 -6.07
CA ALA A 22 0.25 -4.40 -6.90
C ALA A 22 0.23 -4.90 -8.34
N GLY A 23 1.40 -5.21 -8.92
CA GLY A 23 1.51 -5.81 -10.25
C GLY A 23 0.85 -7.18 -10.37
N GLN A 24 0.78 -7.94 -9.27
CA GLN A 24 0.09 -9.24 -9.19
C GLN A 24 -1.41 -9.11 -8.84
N GLY A 25 -1.90 -7.89 -8.55
CA GLY A 25 -3.27 -7.65 -8.09
C GLY A 25 -3.56 -8.13 -6.66
N ASP A 26 -2.54 -8.42 -5.86
CA ASP A 26 -2.69 -8.84 -4.45
C ASP A 26 -2.87 -7.63 -3.52
N TRP A 27 -4.01 -6.95 -3.69
CA TRP A 27 -4.36 -5.73 -2.96
C TRP A 27 -4.48 -5.93 -1.44
N SER A 28 -4.77 -7.16 -1.00
CA SER A 28 -4.81 -7.53 0.42
C SER A 28 -3.43 -7.46 1.06
N SER A 29 -2.42 -8.00 0.38
CA SER A 29 -1.03 -7.92 0.86
C SER A 29 -0.43 -6.53 0.68
N VAL A 30 -0.82 -5.79 -0.37
CA VAL A 30 -0.41 -4.38 -0.58
C VAL A 30 -0.73 -3.54 0.65
N ALA A 31 -1.96 -3.64 1.20
CA ALA A 31 -2.37 -2.87 2.37
C ALA A 31 -1.47 -3.14 3.60
N LYS A 32 -1.06 -4.40 3.80
CA LYS A 32 -0.14 -4.78 4.90
C LYS A 32 1.26 -4.22 4.68
N THR A 33 1.75 -4.26 3.45
CA THR A 33 3.08 -3.77 3.10
C THR A 33 3.17 -2.25 3.16
N VAL A 34 2.08 -1.53 2.85
CA VAL A 34 1.96 -0.09 3.11
C VAL A 34 2.15 0.23 4.60
N GLU A 35 1.45 -0.47 5.49
CA GLU A 35 1.57 -0.24 6.93
C GLU A 35 3.00 -0.50 7.43
N GLN A 36 3.64 -1.59 6.98
CA GLN A 36 5.04 -1.88 7.30
C GLN A 36 5.99 -0.78 6.82
N ARG A 37 5.79 -0.28 5.60
CA ARG A 37 6.59 0.82 5.03
C ARG A 37 6.47 2.08 5.88
N ARG A 38 5.25 2.39 6.35
CA ARG A 38 4.99 3.52 7.23
C ARG A 38 5.71 3.38 8.57
N MET A 39 5.67 2.20 9.18
CA MET A 39 6.40 1.95 10.45
C MET A 39 7.91 2.22 10.32
N PHE A 40 8.54 1.79 9.22
CA PHE A 40 9.96 2.09 8.98
C PHE A 40 10.22 3.59 8.81
N LEU A 41 9.33 4.30 8.13
CA LEU A 41 9.44 5.74 7.90
C LEU A 41 9.27 6.56 9.20
N GLU A 42 8.35 6.15 10.07
CA GLU A 42 8.16 6.76 11.39
C GLU A 42 9.38 6.54 12.27
N ALA A 43 9.93 5.32 12.32
CA ALA A 43 11.16 5.01 13.04
C ALA A 43 12.37 5.80 12.48
N LEU A 44 12.43 5.98 11.16
CA LEU A 44 13.46 6.78 10.50
C LEU A 44 13.32 8.26 10.83
N SER A 45 12.09 8.76 10.94
CA SER A 45 11.79 10.16 11.29
C SER A 45 12.05 10.47 12.77
N ALA A 46 11.93 9.46 13.64
CA ALA A 46 12.30 9.56 15.05
C ALA A 46 13.83 9.44 15.29
N SER A 47 14.58 9.02 14.28
CA SER A 47 16.03 8.98 14.32
C SER A 47 16.63 10.34 13.91
N GLU A 48 17.75 10.71 14.50
CA GLU A 48 18.45 11.96 14.14
C GLU A 48 18.87 11.91 12.66
N ALA A 49 18.50 12.93 11.90
CA ALA A 49 18.84 13.03 10.48
C ALA A 49 20.32 13.39 10.34
N GLN A 50 21.05 12.70 9.44
CA GLN A 50 22.43 13.10 9.18
C GLN A 50 22.46 14.37 8.33
N PRO A 51 23.53 15.17 8.43
CA PRO A 51 23.73 16.34 7.58
C PRO A 51 23.59 15.97 6.10
N GLY A 52 22.76 16.71 5.37
CA GLY A 52 22.53 16.50 3.92
C GLY A 52 21.37 15.55 3.58
N GLU A 53 20.74 14.90 4.56
CA GLU A 53 19.67 13.92 4.29
C GLU A 53 18.25 14.49 4.32
N HIS A 54 18.10 15.78 4.64
CA HIS A 54 16.80 16.42 4.78
C HIS A 54 15.94 16.30 3.52
N ASP A 55 16.54 16.56 2.34
CA ASP A 55 15.82 16.48 1.07
C ASP A 55 15.48 15.04 0.68
N PHE A 56 16.40 14.10 0.95
CA PHE A 56 16.15 12.67 0.75
C PHE A 56 14.96 12.19 1.60
N LEU A 57 14.95 12.50 2.89
CA LEU A 57 13.85 12.12 3.79
C LEU A 57 12.53 12.79 3.40
N LYS A 58 12.56 14.02 2.90
CA LYS A 58 11.38 14.71 2.39
C LYS A 58 10.83 14.04 1.14
N ALA A 59 11.68 13.70 0.18
CA ALA A 59 11.31 12.97 -1.03
C ALA A 59 10.74 11.57 -0.69
N LEU A 60 11.38 10.87 0.24
CA LEU A 60 10.95 9.54 0.68
C LEU A 60 9.55 9.58 1.32
N ARG A 61 9.27 10.59 2.16
CA ARG A 61 7.93 10.81 2.73
C ARG A 61 6.88 11.10 1.67
N ALA A 62 7.21 11.96 0.71
CA ALA A 62 6.30 12.28 -0.39
C ALA A 62 5.95 11.04 -1.22
N ALA A 63 6.95 10.23 -1.58
CA ALA A 63 6.74 9.00 -2.34
C ALA A 63 5.88 7.96 -1.59
N VAL A 64 6.02 7.87 -0.26
CA VAL A 64 5.19 7.01 0.58
C VAL A 64 3.73 7.50 0.56
N ALA A 65 3.51 8.80 0.80
CA ALA A 65 2.16 9.39 0.80
C ALA A 65 1.46 9.24 -0.56
N GLU A 66 2.18 9.42 -1.67
CA GLU A 66 1.63 9.23 -3.01
C GLU A 66 1.22 7.76 -3.25
N SER A 67 2.07 6.81 -2.81
CA SER A 67 1.76 5.38 -2.91
C SER A 67 0.53 5.01 -2.08
N GLU A 68 0.41 5.54 -0.86
CA GLU A 68 -0.75 5.35 0.01
C GLU A 68 -2.04 5.87 -0.63
N ALA A 69 -1.99 7.06 -1.23
CA ALA A 69 -3.13 7.64 -1.92
C ALA A 69 -3.57 6.77 -3.11
N ALA A 70 -2.61 6.28 -3.91
CA ALA A 70 -2.88 5.39 -5.04
C ALA A 70 -3.52 4.07 -4.58
N VAL A 71 -2.96 3.43 -3.54
CA VAL A 71 -3.52 2.20 -2.96
C VAL A 71 -4.92 2.44 -2.40
N ALA A 72 -5.19 3.58 -1.76
CA ALA A 72 -6.51 3.92 -1.24
C ALA A 72 -7.57 4.09 -2.34
N VAL A 73 -7.17 4.50 -3.55
CA VAL A 73 -8.08 4.52 -4.72
C VAL A 73 -8.31 3.11 -5.25
N MET A 74 -7.25 2.31 -5.40
CA MET A 74 -7.32 0.97 -6.02
C MET A 74 -7.93 -0.11 -5.12
N SER A 75 -7.78 0.01 -3.80
CA SER A 75 -8.36 -0.92 -2.82
C SER A 75 -9.85 -0.69 -2.54
N LYS A 76 -10.46 0.37 -3.10
CA LYS A 76 -11.91 0.54 -3.00
C LYS A 76 -12.58 -0.55 -3.85
N PRO A 77 -13.52 -1.33 -3.29
CA PRO A 77 -14.31 -2.25 -4.11
C PRO A 77 -15.00 -1.42 -5.19
N ASN A 78 -14.67 -1.71 -6.44
CA ASN A 78 -15.28 -1.04 -7.57
C ASN A 78 -16.78 -1.35 -7.56
N LYS A 79 -17.62 -0.39 -7.14
CA LYS A 79 -19.09 -0.54 -7.17
C LYS A 79 -19.65 -0.68 -8.59
N ASN A 80 -18.80 -0.59 -9.61
CA ASN A 80 -19.16 -0.68 -11.02
C ASN A 80 -18.64 -1.95 -11.73
N SER A 81 -18.42 -3.07 -11.02
CA SER A 81 -18.31 -4.37 -11.71
C SER A 81 -19.72 -4.90 -12.05
N PRO A 82 -20.11 -5.02 -13.33
CA PRO A 82 -21.40 -5.58 -13.74
C PRO A 82 -21.38 -7.12 -13.71
N ALA A 83 -20.95 -7.71 -12.59
CA ALA A 83 -20.82 -9.16 -12.45
C ALA A 83 -21.53 -9.69 -11.19
N ALA A 84 -22.81 -9.34 -11.03
CA ALA A 84 -23.78 -10.09 -10.19
C ALA A 84 -25.21 -9.53 -10.34
N GLN A 85 -25.71 -9.29 -11.55
CA GLN A 85 -27.15 -9.11 -11.81
C GLN A 85 -27.57 -9.85 -13.08
N ILE A 86 -27.49 -11.17 -13.02
CA ILE A 86 -28.43 -12.05 -13.73
C ILE A 86 -29.36 -12.59 -12.64
N SER A 87 -30.37 -11.82 -12.23
CA SER A 87 -31.71 -11.86 -12.83
C SER A 87 -32.07 -13.26 -13.34
N GLY A 88 -32.72 -14.03 -12.47
CA GLY A 88 -33.16 -15.39 -12.73
C GLY A 88 -34.26 -15.77 -11.74
N THR A 89 -35.30 -14.94 -11.64
CA THR A 89 -36.56 -15.33 -11.02
C THR A 89 -37.17 -16.48 -11.81
N ASN A 90 -37.06 -17.71 -11.29
CA ASN A 90 -37.98 -18.77 -11.68
C ASN A 90 -38.70 -19.28 -10.44
N ARG A 91 -39.86 -18.65 -10.15
CA ARG A 91 -40.99 -19.36 -9.55
C ARG A 91 -41.46 -20.38 -10.58
N LEU A 92 -41.29 -21.65 -10.31
CA LEU A 92 -42.08 -22.68 -10.98
C LEU A 92 -42.94 -23.37 -9.93
N CYS A 93 -44.22 -22.98 -9.90
CA CYS A 93 -45.30 -23.80 -9.38
C CYS A 93 -45.34 -25.10 -10.19
N THR A 94 -45.39 -26.24 -9.50
CA THR A 94 -45.87 -27.49 -10.08
C THR A 94 -47.12 -27.92 -9.33
N LYS A 95 -48.11 -28.31 -10.14
CA LYS A 95 -49.50 -28.66 -9.82
C LYS A 95 -49.65 -29.79 -8.82
#